data_AF-A0A6C0LBR7-F1
#
_entry.id   AF-A0A6C0LBR7-F1
#
_cell.length_a   1.000
_cell.length_b   1.000
_cell.length_c   1.000
_cell.angle_alpha   90.00
_cell.angle_beta   90.00
_cell.angle_gamma   90.00
#
_symmetry.space_group_name_H-M   'P 1'
#
loop_
_entity.id
_entity.type
_entity.pdbx_description
1 polymer ?
#
loop_
_entity_poly.entity_id
_entity_poly.type
_entity_poly.pdbx_seq_one_letter_code
_entity_poly.pdbx_strand_id
1 'polypeptide(L)'
;MKLSYINVSGRNNNCFYNSIFEVLKSKYGKVSIGRTEITSGSKLRKILTKVMIVEEEHYFEVFKDYLVLAKNIISVCIEETGKQFNSMTDFEKNKIYSDSANMLSVNTTEVEALISNNILKINLDNTNAAKKIMGYLKVKGRIPNQIEKDSVRKYLLEYFKLNIIDIRISPDDRKKITSYINGKLDAIIDGSSNTNLLELKQTVINIIRTHIDKIGDYINSEYPKKLSDPRVSMLYRDCKEFCIILTDNEHYNVMSIDNRLTFSLEDLHKLVAWKYDENFSNASKNVSLRKVFDSKNRSTSSSPIII
;
A
#
# COMPACT_ATOMS: atom_id res chain seq x y z
N MET A 1 23.12 10.73 3.92
CA MET A 1 21.65 10.60 3.78
C MET A 1 21.07 10.11 5.10
N LYS A 2 19.89 10.59 5.50
CA LYS A 2 19.15 10.14 6.67
C LYS A 2 17.91 9.34 6.24
N LEU A 3 17.88 8.05 6.57
CA LEU A 3 16.77 7.16 6.26
C LEU A 3 15.83 7.02 7.47
N SER A 4 14.52 7.08 7.21
CA SER A 4 13.48 6.73 8.19
C SER A 4 12.30 6.04 7.50
N TYR A 5 11.47 5.33 8.28
CA TYR A 5 10.20 4.80 7.82
C TYR A 5 9.06 5.43 8.61
N ILE A 6 8.13 6.04 7.90
CA ILE A 6 6.95 6.65 8.48
C ILE A 6 5.90 5.56 8.63
N ASN A 7 5.51 5.28 9.87
CA ASN A 7 4.39 4.41 10.17
C ASN A 7 3.09 5.20 10.01
N VAL A 8 2.22 4.76 9.11
CA VAL A 8 0.91 5.36 8.93
C VAL A 8 -0.17 4.53 9.63
N SER A 9 -1.22 5.19 10.11
CA SER A 9 -2.27 4.51 10.85
C SER A 9 -2.93 3.39 10.02
N GLY A 10 -3.03 2.21 10.62
CA GLY A 10 -3.80 1.08 10.09
C GLY A 10 -5.30 1.12 10.45
N ARG A 11 -5.78 2.16 11.15
CA ARG A 11 -7.20 2.25 11.55
C ARG A 11 -8.12 2.08 10.33
N ASN A 12 -9.11 1.21 10.47
CA ASN A 12 -10.07 0.85 9.43
C ASN A 12 -9.42 0.27 8.15
N ASN A 13 -8.28 -0.41 8.26
CA ASN A 13 -7.58 -1.06 7.16
C ASN A 13 -7.24 -0.09 6.01
N ASN A 14 -6.83 1.13 6.39
CA ASN A 14 -6.59 2.24 5.47
C ASN A 14 -5.11 2.63 5.30
N CYS A 15 -4.20 1.83 5.83
CA CYS A 15 -2.74 2.02 5.78
C CYS A 15 -2.20 2.27 4.36
N PHE A 16 -2.69 1.54 3.34
CA PHE A 16 -2.29 1.78 1.94
C PHE A 16 -2.61 3.21 1.47
N TYR A 17 -3.87 3.62 1.61
CA TYR A 17 -4.29 4.97 1.22
C TYR A 17 -3.70 6.07 2.10
N ASN A 18 -3.48 5.80 3.39
CA ASN A 18 -2.79 6.72 4.27
C ASN A 18 -1.33 6.92 3.83
N SER A 19 -0.65 5.85 3.39
CA SER A 19 0.72 5.94 2.86
C SER A 19 0.78 6.83 1.62
N ILE A 20 -0.13 6.60 0.67
CA ILE A 20 -0.21 7.43 -0.56
C ILE A 20 -0.52 8.88 -0.20
N PHE A 21 -1.47 9.11 0.71
CA PHE A 21 -1.82 10.47 1.13
C PHE A 21 -0.63 11.22 1.73
N GLU A 22 0.16 10.58 2.61
CA GLU A 22 1.37 11.21 3.18
C GLU A 22 2.39 11.55 2.10
N VAL A 23 2.60 10.68 1.11
CA VAL A 23 3.49 10.94 -0.03
C VAL A 23 3.02 12.15 -0.83
N LEU A 24 1.73 12.18 -1.23
CA LEU A 24 1.17 13.27 -2.02
C LEU A 24 1.19 14.59 -1.25
N LYS A 25 0.84 14.58 0.04
CA LYS A 25 0.86 15.76 0.91
C LYS A 25 2.29 16.28 1.10
N SER A 26 3.27 15.39 1.28
CA SER A 26 4.68 15.80 1.42
C SER A 26 5.20 16.50 0.17
N LYS A 27 4.75 16.08 -1.02
CA LYS A 27 5.20 16.66 -2.29
C LYS A 27 4.46 17.95 -2.66
N TYR A 28 3.13 17.92 -2.58
CA TYR A 28 2.27 18.99 -3.14
C TYR A 28 1.69 19.91 -2.07
N GLY A 29 1.87 19.62 -0.78
CA GLY A 29 1.24 20.35 0.31
C GLY A 29 -0.26 20.07 0.34
N LYS A 30 -1.06 20.97 -0.24
CA LYS A 30 -2.51 20.77 -0.40
C LYS A 30 -2.78 19.97 -1.67
N VAL A 31 -3.43 18.82 -1.52
CA VAL A 31 -3.74 17.91 -2.64
C VAL A 31 -5.23 17.97 -2.92
N SER A 32 -5.61 18.17 -4.19
CA SER A 32 -7.01 18.09 -4.63
C SER A 32 -7.12 17.17 -5.84
N ILE A 33 -8.27 16.49 -5.97
CA ILE A 33 -8.68 15.80 -7.21
C ILE A 33 -9.99 16.46 -7.66
N GLY A 34 -9.94 17.12 -8.81
CA GLY A 34 -10.96 18.05 -9.25
C GLY A 34 -11.21 19.13 -8.19
N ARG A 35 -12.49 19.31 -7.83
CA ARG A 35 -12.91 20.31 -6.82
C ARG A 35 -12.84 19.82 -5.38
N THR A 36 -12.29 18.63 -5.14
CA THR A 36 -12.31 18.01 -3.80
C THR A 36 -10.91 17.98 -3.20
N GLU A 37 -10.72 18.72 -2.11
CA GLU A 37 -9.51 18.63 -1.30
C GLU A 37 -9.41 17.27 -0.60
N ILE A 38 -8.21 16.69 -0.64
CA ILE A 38 -7.85 15.45 0.02
C ILE A 38 -7.22 15.82 1.37
N THR A 39 -7.97 15.58 2.45
CA THR A 39 -7.53 15.91 3.81
C THR A 39 -7.02 14.70 4.60
N SER A 40 -7.20 13.50 4.06
CA SER A 40 -6.79 12.23 4.69
C SER A 40 -6.74 11.10 3.68
N GLY A 41 -6.06 10.00 4.03
CA GLY A 41 -6.12 8.77 3.23
C GLY A 41 -7.53 8.17 3.13
N SER A 42 -8.41 8.37 4.12
CA SER A 42 -9.80 7.89 4.02
C SER A 42 -10.60 8.70 2.99
N LYS A 43 -10.34 10.00 2.91
CA LYS A 43 -10.92 10.87 1.86
C LYS A 43 -10.37 10.49 0.49
N LEU A 44 -9.06 10.22 0.39
CA LEU A 44 -8.42 9.71 -0.82
C LEU A 44 -9.08 8.41 -1.30
N ARG A 45 -9.21 7.41 -0.41
CA ARG A 45 -9.90 6.15 -0.69
C ARG A 45 -11.30 6.39 -1.24
N LYS A 46 -12.10 7.25 -0.61
CA LYS A 46 -13.46 7.57 -1.07
C LYS A 46 -13.48 8.18 -2.47
N ILE A 47 -12.53 9.06 -2.80
CA ILE A 47 -12.44 9.68 -4.12
C ILE A 47 -12.02 8.65 -5.17
N LEU A 48 -10.92 7.93 -4.93
CA LEU A 48 -10.40 6.95 -5.89
C LEU A 48 -11.34 5.77 -6.09
N THR A 49 -11.98 5.26 -5.02
CA THR A 49 -13.03 4.24 -5.17
C THR A 49 -14.23 4.77 -5.94
N LYS A 50 -14.60 6.05 -5.78
CA LYS A 50 -15.65 6.64 -6.63
C LYS A 50 -15.20 6.72 -8.08
N VAL A 51 -13.96 7.12 -8.37
CA VAL A 51 -13.38 7.13 -9.73
C VAL A 51 -13.43 5.73 -10.35
N MET A 52 -12.89 4.73 -9.64
CA MET A 52 -12.89 3.33 -10.09
C MET A 52 -14.29 2.75 -10.32
N ILE A 53 -15.28 3.21 -9.55
CA ILE A 53 -16.68 2.87 -9.80
C ILE A 53 -17.18 3.62 -11.03
N VAL A 54 -17.13 4.96 -11.02
CA VAL A 54 -17.83 5.88 -11.96
C VAL A 54 -17.20 5.96 -13.36
N GLU A 55 -15.91 5.72 -13.54
CA GLU A 55 -15.25 5.68 -14.86
C GLU A 55 -15.44 4.31 -15.56
N GLU A 56 -16.68 3.82 -15.50
CA GLU A 56 -17.08 2.44 -15.26
C GLU A 56 -16.58 1.33 -16.21
N GLU A 57 -15.95 1.59 -17.35
CA GLU A 57 -15.60 0.51 -18.30
C GLU A 57 -14.19 -0.04 -18.09
N HIS A 58 -13.17 0.82 -18.18
CA HIS A 58 -11.77 0.38 -18.07
C HIS A 58 -11.45 -0.26 -16.72
N TYR A 59 -11.94 0.32 -15.61
CA TYR A 59 -11.67 -0.24 -14.29
C TYR A 59 -12.46 -1.50 -14.01
N PHE A 60 -13.71 -1.60 -14.49
CA PHE A 60 -14.52 -2.79 -14.28
C PHE A 60 -13.91 -4.02 -14.95
N GLU A 61 -13.41 -3.91 -16.19
CA GLU A 61 -12.78 -5.04 -16.89
C GLU A 61 -11.60 -5.62 -16.10
N VAL A 62 -10.80 -4.77 -15.46
CA VAL A 62 -9.68 -5.24 -14.60
C VAL A 62 -10.18 -5.93 -13.33
N PHE A 63 -11.30 -5.47 -12.76
CA PHE A 63 -11.92 -6.09 -11.58
C PHE A 63 -12.69 -7.37 -11.90
N LYS A 64 -13.17 -7.56 -13.14
CA LYS A 64 -14.02 -8.69 -13.54
C LYS A 64 -13.37 -10.04 -13.18
N ASP A 65 -12.10 -10.22 -13.51
CA ASP A 65 -11.39 -11.47 -13.24
C ASP A 65 -11.29 -11.77 -11.73
N TYR A 66 -11.04 -10.75 -10.93
CA TYR A 66 -11.05 -10.88 -9.47
C TYR A 66 -12.44 -11.25 -8.95
N LEU A 67 -13.50 -10.63 -9.47
CA LEU A 67 -14.88 -10.93 -9.07
C LEU A 67 -15.28 -12.35 -9.45
N VAL A 68 -14.87 -12.85 -10.63
CA VAL A 68 -15.09 -14.24 -11.05
C VAL A 68 -14.38 -15.20 -10.11
N LEU A 69 -13.10 -14.93 -9.82
CA LEU A 69 -12.32 -15.74 -8.87
C LEU A 69 -12.97 -15.75 -7.48
N ALA A 70 -13.36 -14.59 -6.97
CA ALA A 70 -14.00 -14.46 -5.67
C ALA A 70 -15.35 -15.18 -5.64
N LYS A 71 -16.16 -15.06 -6.68
CA LYS A 71 -17.42 -15.79 -6.80
C LYS A 71 -17.19 -17.31 -6.72
N ASN A 72 -16.23 -17.82 -7.47
CA ASN A 72 -15.92 -19.25 -7.51
C ASN A 72 -15.43 -19.77 -6.16
N ILE A 73 -14.48 -19.07 -5.52
CA ILE A 73 -13.96 -19.45 -4.20
C ILE A 73 -15.08 -19.47 -3.17
N ILE A 74 -15.88 -18.42 -3.09
CA ILE A 74 -16.97 -18.33 -2.11
C ILE A 74 -18.01 -19.43 -2.38
N SER A 75 -18.37 -19.69 -3.65
CA SER A 75 -19.29 -20.77 -4.00
C SER A 75 -18.77 -22.14 -3.58
N VAL A 76 -17.50 -22.45 -3.85
CA VAL A 76 -16.89 -23.72 -3.45
C VAL A 76 -16.93 -23.90 -1.93
N CYS A 77 -16.53 -22.87 -1.16
CA CYS A 77 -16.60 -22.94 0.30
C CYS A 77 -18.04 -23.20 0.80
N ILE A 78 -19.04 -22.61 0.15
CA ILE A 78 -20.46 -22.81 0.48
C ILE A 78 -20.92 -24.23 0.10
N GLU A 79 -20.56 -24.72 -1.08
CA GLU A 79 -20.92 -26.03 -1.59
C GLU A 79 -20.36 -27.16 -0.72
N GLU A 80 -19.15 -27.00 -0.19
CA GLU A 80 -18.52 -27.96 0.75
C GLU A 80 -19.36 -28.18 2.02
N THR A 81 -20.22 -27.25 2.40
CA THR A 81 -21.10 -27.45 3.57
C THR A 81 -22.38 -28.22 3.24
N GLY A 82 -22.70 -28.43 1.95
CA GLY A 82 -23.96 -29.03 1.50
C GLY A 82 -25.23 -28.23 1.85
N LYS A 83 -25.12 -26.93 2.17
CA LYS A 83 -26.23 -26.09 2.61
C LYS A 83 -26.35 -24.83 1.77
N GLN A 84 -27.56 -24.27 1.73
CA GLN A 84 -27.77 -22.94 1.16
C GLN A 84 -27.23 -21.88 2.13
N PHE A 85 -26.47 -20.90 1.63
CA PHE A 85 -25.84 -19.86 2.47
C PHE A 85 -26.81 -19.15 3.43
N ASN A 86 -28.03 -18.86 2.97
CA ASN A 86 -29.06 -18.18 3.79
C ASN A 86 -29.59 -19.05 4.93
N SER A 87 -29.47 -20.38 4.85
CA SER A 87 -29.89 -21.33 5.89
C SER A 87 -28.79 -21.67 6.90
N MET A 88 -27.58 -21.14 6.70
CA MET A 88 -26.44 -21.38 7.59
C MET A 88 -26.54 -20.58 8.88
N THR A 89 -26.03 -21.17 9.96
CA THR A 89 -25.77 -20.49 11.24
C THR A 89 -24.67 -19.43 11.09
N ASP A 90 -24.58 -18.51 12.04
CA ASP A 90 -23.52 -17.50 12.04
C ASP A 90 -22.12 -18.11 12.17
N PHE A 91 -22.00 -19.21 12.92
CA PHE A 91 -20.76 -19.97 13.01
C PHE A 91 -20.30 -20.50 11.65
N GLU A 92 -21.21 -21.10 10.90
CA GLU A 92 -20.93 -21.62 9.55
C GLU A 92 -20.57 -20.49 8.58
N LYS A 93 -21.33 -19.39 8.59
CA LYS A 93 -21.03 -18.22 7.75
C LYS A 93 -19.66 -17.62 8.08
N ASN A 94 -19.31 -17.49 9.35
CA ASN A 94 -18.01 -16.99 9.77
C ASN A 94 -16.87 -17.88 9.29
N LYS A 95 -17.08 -19.20 9.26
CA LYS A 95 -16.12 -20.13 8.66
C LYS A 95 -15.96 -19.88 7.15
N ILE A 96 -17.06 -19.76 6.41
CA ILE A 96 -17.03 -19.40 4.97
C ILE A 96 -16.26 -18.10 4.74
N TYR A 97 -16.54 -17.06 5.53
CA TYR A 97 -15.86 -15.78 5.40
C TYR A 97 -14.36 -15.90 5.64
N SER A 98 -13.95 -16.64 6.68
CA SER A 98 -12.56 -16.88 7.01
C SER A 98 -11.83 -17.66 5.91
N ASP A 99 -12.39 -18.78 5.49
CA ASP A 99 -11.77 -19.68 4.50
C ASP A 99 -11.64 -18.97 3.14
N SER A 100 -12.70 -18.29 2.69
CA SER A 100 -12.69 -17.49 1.46
C SER A 100 -11.68 -16.34 1.54
N ALA A 101 -11.62 -15.64 2.69
CA ALA A 101 -10.72 -14.51 2.88
C ALA A 101 -9.24 -14.95 2.81
N ASN A 102 -8.91 -16.10 3.40
CA ASN A 102 -7.58 -16.69 3.33
C ASN A 102 -7.19 -17.03 1.89
N MET A 103 -8.07 -17.69 1.14
CA MET A 103 -7.82 -18.05 -0.26
C MET A 103 -7.66 -16.82 -1.18
N LEU A 104 -8.40 -15.74 -0.89
CA LEU A 104 -8.34 -14.48 -1.65
C LEU A 104 -7.25 -13.52 -1.15
N SER A 105 -6.56 -13.82 -0.05
CA SER A 105 -5.60 -12.93 0.61
C SER A 105 -6.20 -11.55 0.96
N VAL A 106 -7.42 -11.56 1.53
CA VAL A 106 -8.19 -10.38 1.98
C VAL A 106 -8.70 -10.62 3.40
N ASN A 107 -9.45 -9.67 3.97
CA ASN A 107 -10.12 -9.88 5.26
C ASN A 107 -11.57 -10.34 5.10
N THR A 108 -12.18 -10.87 6.17
CA THR A 108 -13.58 -11.32 6.16
C THR A 108 -14.55 -10.22 5.73
N THR A 109 -14.27 -8.96 6.10
CA THR A 109 -15.06 -7.79 5.69
C THR A 109 -15.13 -7.62 4.16
N GLU A 110 -14.09 -7.99 3.41
CA GLU A 110 -14.14 -8.02 1.93
C GLU A 110 -15.17 -9.03 1.44
N VAL A 111 -15.11 -10.25 1.97
CA VAL A 111 -15.97 -11.37 1.58
C VAL A 111 -17.43 -11.09 1.95
N GLU A 112 -17.67 -10.60 3.18
CA GLU A 112 -18.99 -10.15 3.64
C GLU A 112 -19.56 -9.05 2.74
N ALA A 113 -18.72 -8.08 2.32
CA ALA A 113 -19.13 -7.01 1.42
C ALA A 113 -19.51 -7.54 0.04
N LEU A 114 -18.72 -8.46 -0.53
CA LEU A 114 -19.00 -9.09 -1.82
C LEU A 114 -20.32 -9.87 -1.80
N ILE A 115 -20.56 -10.68 -0.76
CA ILE A 115 -21.79 -11.44 -0.58
C ILE A 115 -22.99 -10.50 -0.41
N SER A 116 -22.85 -9.46 0.41
CA SER A 116 -23.89 -8.45 0.63
C SER A 116 -24.21 -7.64 -0.64
N ASN A 117 -23.25 -7.53 -1.57
CA ASN A 117 -23.44 -6.93 -2.89
C ASN A 117 -23.82 -7.98 -3.97
N ASN A 118 -24.33 -9.15 -3.55
CA ASN A 118 -24.89 -10.20 -4.39
C ASN A 118 -23.92 -10.87 -5.39
N ILE A 119 -22.63 -10.99 -5.05
CA ILE A 119 -21.63 -11.67 -5.92
C ILE A 119 -22.09 -13.06 -6.41
N LEU A 120 -22.77 -13.82 -5.55
CA LEU A 120 -23.21 -15.19 -5.85
C LEU A 120 -24.28 -15.26 -6.94
N LYS A 121 -25.12 -14.23 -7.05
CA LYS A 121 -26.28 -14.21 -7.96
C LYS A 121 -26.06 -13.36 -9.20
N ILE A 122 -25.13 -12.42 -9.16
CA ILE A 122 -24.91 -11.49 -10.25
C ILE A 122 -24.32 -12.22 -11.47
N ASN A 123 -24.78 -11.84 -12.66
CA ASN A 123 -24.15 -12.24 -13.91
C ASN A 123 -22.99 -11.29 -14.20
N LEU A 124 -21.76 -11.77 -14.03
CA LEU A 124 -20.53 -11.00 -14.26
C LEU A 124 -20.24 -10.77 -15.75
N ASP A 125 -20.92 -11.48 -16.66
CA ASP A 125 -20.82 -11.26 -18.11
C ASP A 125 -21.73 -10.15 -18.61
N ASN A 126 -22.71 -9.73 -17.81
CA ASN A 126 -23.51 -8.55 -18.11
C ASN A 126 -22.88 -7.32 -17.43
N THR A 127 -22.14 -6.52 -18.19
CA THR A 127 -21.43 -5.33 -17.73
C THR A 127 -22.31 -4.40 -16.89
N ASN A 128 -23.55 -4.14 -17.28
CA ASN A 128 -24.45 -3.24 -16.55
C ASN A 128 -24.92 -3.82 -15.21
N ALA A 129 -25.14 -5.13 -15.15
CA ALA A 129 -25.45 -5.81 -13.89
C ALA A 129 -24.20 -5.86 -12.99
N ALA A 130 -23.08 -6.29 -13.55
CA ALA A 130 -21.83 -6.51 -12.85
C ALA A 130 -21.27 -5.22 -12.24
N LYS A 131 -21.38 -4.08 -12.92
CA LYS A 131 -21.01 -2.75 -12.39
C LYS A 131 -21.60 -2.41 -11.03
N LYS A 132 -22.85 -2.85 -10.76
CA LYS A 132 -23.50 -2.61 -9.46
C LYS A 132 -22.71 -3.23 -8.29
N ILE A 133 -21.99 -4.32 -8.53
CA ILE A 133 -21.21 -4.97 -7.48
C ILE A 133 -20.11 -4.09 -6.95
N MET A 134 -19.53 -3.22 -7.78
CA MET A 134 -18.42 -2.32 -7.42
C MET A 134 -18.78 -1.39 -6.25
N GLY A 135 -20.08 -1.26 -5.91
CA GLY A 135 -20.55 -0.67 -4.66
C GLY A 135 -19.90 -1.25 -3.39
N TYR A 136 -19.47 -2.52 -3.41
CA TYR A 136 -18.76 -3.17 -2.30
C TYR A 136 -17.49 -2.40 -1.91
N LEU A 137 -16.84 -1.71 -2.87
CA LEU A 137 -15.63 -0.95 -2.63
C LEU A 137 -15.81 0.17 -1.59
N LYS A 138 -17.05 0.64 -1.37
CA LYS A 138 -17.40 1.70 -0.42
C LYS A 138 -17.47 1.20 1.04
N VAL A 139 -17.52 -0.10 1.28
CA VAL A 139 -17.64 -0.67 2.63
C VAL A 139 -16.38 -0.37 3.44
N LYS A 140 -16.58 0.16 4.65
CA LYS A 140 -15.50 0.51 5.58
C LYS A 140 -14.88 -0.75 6.19
N GLY A 141 -13.60 -0.70 6.50
CA GLY A 141 -12.91 -1.82 7.16
C GLY A 141 -12.45 -2.93 6.21
N ARG A 142 -12.81 -2.91 4.92
CA ARG A 142 -12.16 -3.80 3.93
C ARG A 142 -10.68 -3.47 3.78
N ILE A 143 -9.85 -4.50 3.64
CA ILE A 143 -8.49 -4.35 3.11
C ILE A 143 -8.60 -4.20 1.58
N PRO A 144 -7.96 -3.20 0.95
CA PRO A 144 -7.95 -3.12 -0.51
C PRO A 144 -7.27 -4.37 -1.09
N ASN A 145 -7.94 -5.05 -2.01
CA ASN A 145 -7.35 -6.20 -2.72
C ASN A 145 -6.28 -5.73 -3.73
N GLN A 146 -5.55 -6.67 -4.33
CA GLN A 146 -4.44 -6.35 -5.22
C GLN A 146 -4.88 -5.55 -6.45
N ILE A 147 -6.05 -5.87 -7.03
CA ILE A 147 -6.60 -5.15 -8.19
C ILE A 147 -6.96 -3.70 -7.83
N GLU A 148 -7.53 -3.47 -6.64
CA GLU A 148 -7.79 -2.12 -6.12
C GLU A 148 -6.46 -1.34 -5.99
N LYS A 149 -5.42 -1.96 -5.44
CA LYS A 149 -4.10 -1.31 -5.31
C LYS A 149 -3.46 -1.01 -6.67
N ASP A 150 -3.54 -1.92 -7.63
CA ASP A 150 -2.98 -1.73 -8.97
C ASP A 150 -3.71 -0.63 -9.76
N SER A 151 -5.03 -0.56 -9.62
CA SER A 151 -5.84 0.53 -10.18
C SER A 151 -5.45 1.89 -9.60
N VAL A 152 -5.19 1.95 -8.29
CA VAL A 152 -4.68 3.15 -7.61
C VAL A 152 -3.26 3.49 -8.08
N ARG A 153 -2.37 2.51 -8.23
CA ARG A 153 -1.00 2.74 -8.76
C ARG A 153 -1.04 3.30 -10.18
N LYS A 154 -1.89 2.74 -11.04
CA LYS A 154 -2.10 3.24 -12.40
C LYS A 154 -2.56 4.70 -12.38
N TYR A 155 -3.55 5.03 -11.53
CA TYR A 155 -4.02 6.40 -11.37
C TYR A 155 -2.89 7.35 -10.91
N LEU A 156 -2.07 6.93 -9.94
CA LEU A 156 -0.93 7.74 -9.48
C LEU A 156 0.12 7.98 -10.57
N LEU A 157 0.39 6.97 -11.39
CA LEU A 157 1.30 7.09 -12.51
C LEU A 157 0.75 8.04 -13.59
N GLU A 158 -0.54 7.93 -13.92
CA GLU A 158 -1.19 8.75 -14.95
C GLU A 158 -1.29 10.22 -14.54
N TYR A 159 -1.84 10.48 -13.35
CA TYR A 159 -2.21 11.82 -12.89
C TYR A 159 -1.10 12.54 -12.12
N PHE A 160 -0.38 11.82 -11.25
CA PHE A 160 0.64 12.41 -10.39
C PHE A 160 2.07 12.19 -10.91
N LYS A 161 2.22 11.44 -12.02
CA LYS A 161 3.51 11.05 -12.60
C LYS A 161 4.44 10.42 -11.56
N LEU A 162 3.83 9.64 -10.66
CA LEU A 162 4.46 9.04 -9.49
C LEU A 162 4.30 7.53 -9.54
N ASN A 163 5.41 6.81 -9.47
CA ASN A 163 5.43 5.35 -9.40
C ASN A 163 5.70 4.86 -7.96
N ILE A 164 5.12 3.73 -7.59
CA ILE A 164 5.33 3.11 -6.27
C ILE A 164 6.26 1.90 -6.42
N ILE A 165 7.34 1.89 -5.65
CA ILE A 165 8.22 0.73 -5.47
C ILE A 165 7.83 0.04 -4.15
N ASP A 166 7.22 -1.14 -4.25
CA ASP A 166 6.88 -1.94 -3.08
C ASP A 166 8.03 -2.86 -2.68
N ILE A 167 8.44 -2.74 -1.42
CA ILE A 167 9.43 -3.60 -0.80
C ILE A 167 8.70 -4.55 0.15
N ARG A 168 8.51 -5.79 -0.30
CA ARG A 168 7.93 -6.84 0.53
C ARG A 168 8.87 -7.22 1.66
N ILE A 169 8.32 -7.26 2.87
CA ILE A 169 9.04 -7.55 4.11
C ILE A 169 8.19 -8.45 5.02
N SER A 170 8.85 -9.27 5.84
CA SER A 170 8.15 -10.07 6.86
C SER A 170 7.58 -9.17 7.97
N PRO A 171 6.48 -9.57 8.64
CA PRO A 171 5.96 -8.81 9.78
C PRO A 171 6.98 -8.62 10.91
N ASP A 172 7.87 -9.59 11.12
CA ASP A 172 8.92 -9.55 12.14
C ASP A 172 10.01 -8.52 11.80
N ASP A 173 10.54 -8.57 10.58
CA ASP A 173 11.53 -7.59 10.12
C ASP A 173 10.96 -6.18 10.13
N ARG A 174 9.68 -6.01 9.75
CA ARG A 174 9.00 -4.72 9.79
C ARG A 174 8.94 -4.16 11.21
N LYS A 175 8.65 -5.01 12.20
CA LYS A 175 8.66 -4.63 13.64
C LYS A 175 10.08 -4.22 14.08
N LYS A 176 11.10 -5.04 13.77
CA LYS A 176 12.51 -4.76 14.11
C LYS A 176 12.97 -3.41 13.56
N ILE A 177 12.72 -3.15 12.27
CA ILE A 177 13.06 -1.89 11.61
C ILE A 177 12.32 -0.71 12.24
N THR A 178 11.01 -0.86 12.46
CA THR A 178 10.18 0.22 13.03
C THR A 178 10.66 0.58 14.44
N SER A 179 10.99 -0.40 15.26
CA SER A 179 11.54 -0.17 16.60
C SER A 179 12.94 0.44 16.56
N TYR A 180 13.80 0.02 15.64
CA TYR A 180 15.12 0.61 15.42
C TYR A 180 15.04 2.09 15.07
N ILE A 181 14.22 2.43 14.08
CA ILE A 181 14.09 3.81 13.60
C ILE A 181 13.32 4.70 14.59
N ASN A 182 12.50 4.13 15.47
CA ASN A 182 11.83 4.90 16.53
C ASN A 182 12.65 4.99 17.82
N GLY A 183 13.90 4.48 17.85
CA GLY A 183 14.73 4.50 19.04
C GLY A 183 14.16 3.67 20.20
N LYS A 184 13.34 2.67 19.90
CA LYS A 184 12.71 1.75 20.86
C LYS A 184 13.28 0.33 20.75
N LEU A 185 14.52 0.22 20.28
CA LEU A 185 15.17 -1.07 20.09
C LEU A 185 15.33 -1.82 21.42
N ASP A 186 15.55 -1.07 22.50
CA ASP A 186 15.72 -1.59 23.87
C ASP A 186 14.46 -2.27 24.41
N ALA A 187 13.28 -2.00 23.82
CA ALA A 187 12.02 -2.65 24.20
C ALA A 187 11.78 -3.99 23.47
N ILE A 188 12.62 -4.37 22.50
CA ILE A 188 12.58 -5.69 21.84
C ILE A 188 13.41 -6.71 22.61
N ILE A 189 14.45 -6.24 23.32
CA ILE A 189 15.37 -7.10 24.03
C ILE A 189 14.92 -7.17 25.49
N ASP A 190 14.34 -8.29 25.90
CA ASP A 190 14.16 -8.59 27.32
C ASP A 190 15.56 -8.69 27.98
N GLY A 191 15.95 -7.62 28.65
CA GLY A 191 16.96 -7.57 29.70
C GLY A 191 18.24 -8.40 29.52
N SER A 192 18.99 -8.29 28.42
CA SER A 192 20.29 -8.97 28.31
C SER A 192 21.30 -8.31 27.34
N SER A 193 22.49 -8.03 27.89
CA SER A 193 23.83 -7.76 27.30
C SER A 193 24.00 -6.82 26.08
N ASN A 194 25.01 -5.95 26.15
CA ASN A 194 25.42 -5.05 25.06
C ASN A 194 25.74 -5.76 23.73
N THR A 195 26.12 -7.04 23.76
CA THR A 195 26.40 -7.87 22.59
C THR A 195 25.13 -8.18 21.78
N ASN A 196 24.02 -8.50 22.45
CA ASN A 196 22.73 -8.76 21.78
C ASN A 196 22.20 -7.53 21.05
N LEU A 197 22.44 -6.33 21.63
CA LEU A 197 22.06 -5.08 21.01
C LEU A 197 22.88 -4.80 19.74
N LEU A 198 24.19 -5.07 19.75
CA LEU A 198 25.05 -4.85 18.58
C LEU A 198 24.66 -5.77 17.42
N GLU A 199 24.40 -7.05 17.70
CA GLU A 199 23.94 -8.03 16.71
C GLU A 199 22.58 -7.67 16.12
N LEU A 200 21.64 -7.20 16.95
CA LEU A 200 20.33 -6.73 16.48
C LEU A 200 20.46 -5.49 15.59
N LYS A 201 21.33 -4.53 15.95
CA LYS A 201 21.61 -3.36 15.11
C LYS A 201 22.19 -3.78 13.75
N GLN A 202 23.14 -4.71 13.74
CA GLN A 202 23.73 -5.23 12.51
C GLN A 202 22.70 -5.96 11.64
N THR A 203 21.81 -6.73 12.27
CA THR A 203 20.69 -7.41 11.59
C THR A 203 19.77 -6.41 10.90
N VAL A 204 19.36 -5.34 11.59
CA VAL A 204 18.52 -4.30 11.00
C VAL A 204 19.24 -3.58 9.86
N ILE A 205 20.53 -3.26 10.01
CA ILE A 205 21.34 -2.66 8.93
C ILE A 205 21.36 -3.58 7.70
N ASN A 206 21.54 -4.88 7.90
CA ASN A 206 21.53 -5.85 6.81
C ASN A 206 20.16 -5.92 6.13
N ILE A 207 19.05 -5.87 6.88
CA ILE A 207 17.71 -5.83 6.28
C ILE A 207 17.53 -4.55 5.44
N ILE A 208 17.95 -3.39 5.94
CA ILE A 208 17.88 -2.13 5.18
C ILE A 208 18.74 -2.22 3.91
N ARG A 209 19.93 -2.82 3.98
CA ARG A 209 20.77 -3.08 2.80
C ARG A 209 20.04 -3.91 1.76
N THR A 210 19.39 -5.00 2.17
CA THR A 210 18.57 -5.83 1.29
C THR A 210 17.41 -5.05 0.67
N HIS A 211 16.81 -4.10 1.38
CA HIS A 211 15.78 -3.24 0.80
C HIS A 211 16.35 -2.32 -0.29
N ILE A 212 17.52 -1.76 -0.06
CA ILE A 212 18.21 -0.93 -1.05
C ILE A 212 18.59 -1.76 -2.28
N ASP A 213 18.99 -3.02 -2.11
CA ASP A 213 19.21 -3.93 -3.24
C ASP A 213 17.95 -4.14 -4.07
N LYS A 214 16.82 -4.41 -3.42
CA LYS A 214 15.52 -4.54 -4.10
C LYS A 214 15.12 -3.28 -4.87
N ILE A 215 15.45 -2.09 -4.36
CA ILE A 215 15.27 -0.83 -5.08
C ILE A 215 16.19 -0.80 -6.31
N GLY A 216 17.46 -1.18 -6.14
CA GLY A 216 18.44 -1.33 -7.22
C GLY A 216 17.96 -2.27 -8.32
N ASP A 217 17.50 -3.46 -7.96
CA ASP A 217 16.94 -4.45 -8.88
C ASP A 217 15.73 -3.88 -9.63
N TYR A 218 14.86 -3.15 -8.93
CA TYR A 218 13.70 -2.51 -9.56
C TYR A 218 14.13 -1.48 -10.60
N ILE A 219 15.01 -0.53 -10.26
CA ILE A 219 15.40 0.56 -11.17
C ILE A 219 16.28 0.08 -12.33
N ASN A 220 17.07 -0.98 -12.13
CA ASN A 220 17.99 -1.50 -13.14
C ASN A 220 17.38 -2.61 -14.02
N SER A 221 16.34 -3.30 -13.55
CA SER A 221 15.75 -4.44 -14.26
C SER A 221 14.27 -4.27 -14.54
N GLU A 222 13.45 -4.03 -13.52
CA GLU A 222 11.99 -4.01 -13.68
C GLU A 222 11.50 -2.74 -14.39
N TYR A 223 12.01 -1.57 -14.01
CA TYR A 223 11.63 -0.30 -14.60
C TYR A 223 12.01 -0.22 -16.10
N PRO A 224 13.22 -0.62 -16.54
CA PRO A 224 13.54 -0.72 -17.97
C PRO A 224 12.63 -1.66 -18.75
N LYS A 225 12.21 -2.80 -18.18
CA LYS A 225 11.22 -3.69 -18.81
C LYS A 225 9.86 -3.00 -19.00
N LYS A 226 9.44 -2.17 -18.05
CA LYS A 226 8.20 -1.37 -18.19
C LYS A 226 8.32 -0.29 -19.26
N LEU A 227 9.51 0.31 -19.41
CA LEU A 227 9.78 1.30 -20.47
C LEU A 227 9.83 0.67 -21.87
N SER A 228 10.17 -0.61 -21.98
CA SER A 228 10.20 -1.33 -23.26
C SER A 228 8.87 -1.99 -23.63
N ASP A 229 7.95 -2.23 -22.69
CA ASP A 229 6.63 -2.80 -22.97
C ASP A 229 5.73 -1.80 -23.71
N PRO A 230 5.33 -2.06 -24.98
CA PRO A 230 4.53 -1.13 -25.77
C PRO A 230 3.19 -0.76 -25.12
N ARG A 231 2.63 -1.63 -24.26
CA ARG A 231 1.31 -1.44 -23.64
C ARG A 231 1.32 -0.40 -22.53
N VAL A 232 2.46 -0.21 -21.86
CA VAL A 232 2.57 0.66 -20.68
C VAL A 232 3.73 1.66 -20.75
N SER A 233 4.62 1.53 -21.73
CA SER A 233 5.84 2.34 -21.84
C SER A 233 5.60 3.85 -21.79
N MET A 234 4.52 4.36 -22.41
CA MET A 234 4.20 5.79 -22.36
C MET A 234 3.93 6.27 -20.94
N LEU A 235 3.22 5.49 -20.13
CA LEU A 235 2.92 5.83 -18.73
C LEU A 235 4.21 5.92 -17.90
N TYR A 236 5.14 5.00 -18.13
CA TYR A 236 6.40 4.95 -17.40
C TYR A 236 7.43 5.97 -17.94
N ARG A 237 7.40 6.36 -19.21
CA ARG A 237 8.24 7.45 -19.75
C ARG A 237 7.88 8.80 -19.14
N ASP A 238 6.59 9.03 -18.89
CA ASP A 238 6.10 10.24 -18.25
C ASP A 238 6.34 10.27 -16.74
N CYS A 239 6.78 9.16 -16.14
CA CYS A 239 7.05 9.05 -14.72
C CYS A 239 8.18 9.98 -14.32
N LYS A 240 7.92 10.88 -13.36
CA LYS A 240 8.90 11.86 -12.89
C LYS A 240 9.57 11.43 -11.59
N GLU A 241 8.82 10.74 -10.74
CA GLU A 241 9.25 10.42 -9.39
C GLU A 241 8.78 9.05 -8.93
N PHE A 242 9.45 8.56 -7.90
CA PHE A 242 9.19 7.29 -7.25
C PHE A 242 8.93 7.52 -5.76
N CYS A 243 8.03 6.76 -5.17
CA CYS A 243 7.97 6.60 -3.72
C CYS A 243 8.20 5.13 -3.36
N ILE A 244 8.79 4.90 -2.19
CA ILE A 244 9.13 3.55 -1.73
C ILE A 244 8.24 3.22 -0.54
N ILE A 245 7.53 2.09 -0.64
CA ILE A 245 6.62 1.60 0.40
C ILE A 245 7.09 0.23 0.87
N LEU A 246 7.22 0.06 2.18
CA LEU A 246 7.49 -1.22 2.81
C LEU A 246 6.16 -1.85 3.22
N THR A 247 5.95 -3.11 2.87
CA THR A 247 4.68 -3.76 3.16
C THR A 247 4.80 -5.26 3.43
N ASP A 248 3.98 -5.75 4.36
CA ASP A 248 3.67 -7.16 4.59
C ASP A 248 2.29 -7.53 3.99
N ASN A 249 1.80 -6.72 3.04
CA ASN A 249 0.45 -6.70 2.44
C ASN A 249 -0.69 -6.21 3.35
N GLU A 250 -0.53 -6.25 4.67
CA GLU A 250 -1.51 -5.75 5.64
C GLU A 250 -1.16 -4.35 6.16
N HIS A 251 0.12 -4.06 6.31
CA HIS A 251 0.67 -2.82 6.81
C HIS A 251 1.56 -2.17 5.76
N TYR A 252 1.62 -0.85 5.80
CA TYR A 252 2.32 -0.03 4.82
C TYR A 252 3.09 1.04 5.57
N ASN A 253 4.39 1.14 5.29
CA ASN A 253 5.30 2.12 5.85
C ASN A 253 5.97 2.87 4.70
N VAL A 254 6.00 4.21 4.75
CA VAL A 254 6.61 5.02 3.69
C VAL A 254 8.07 5.26 4.01
N MET A 255 8.98 4.96 3.09
CA MET A 255 10.40 5.30 3.26
C MET A 255 10.60 6.81 3.05
N SER A 256 11.37 7.41 3.94
CA SER A 256 11.78 8.80 3.91
C SER A 256 13.30 8.90 3.83
N ILE A 257 13.80 9.74 2.93
CA ILE A 257 15.24 10.04 2.80
C ILE A 257 15.40 11.55 2.89
N ASP A 258 16.15 12.01 3.89
CA ASP A 258 16.38 13.43 4.16
C ASP A 258 15.06 14.23 4.28
N ASN A 259 14.04 13.59 4.87
CA ASN A 259 12.66 14.08 5.03
C ASN A 259 11.86 14.25 3.72
N ARG A 260 12.32 13.67 2.62
CA ARG A 260 11.58 13.56 1.35
C ARG A 260 10.95 12.18 1.25
N LEU A 261 9.75 12.10 0.68
CA LEU A 261 9.00 10.84 0.44
C LEU A 261 8.89 10.48 -1.05
N THR A 262 9.40 11.36 -1.91
CA THR A 262 9.46 11.17 -3.35
C THR A 262 10.87 11.43 -3.86
N PHE A 263 11.26 10.65 -4.85
CA PHE A 263 12.64 10.55 -5.31
C PHE A 263 12.67 10.54 -6.83
N SER A 264 13.61 11.26 -7.43
CA SER A 264 13.94 11.08 -8.85
C SER A 264 14.67 9.75 -9.06
N LEU A 265 14.80 9.30 -10.31
CA LEU A 265 15.61 8.12 -10.64
C LEU A 265 17.07 8.31 -10.20
N GLU A 266 17.61 9.53 -10.33
CA GLU A 266 18.96 9.88 -9.88
C GLU A 266 19.11 9.77 -8.36
N ASP A 267 18.12 10.24 -7.58
CA ASP A 267 18.10 10.08 -6.12
C ASP A 267 18.15 8.59 -5.73
N LEU A 268 17.45 7.71 -6.47
CA LEU A 268 17.46 6.27 -6.23
C LEU A 268 18.82 5.63 -6.56
N HIS A 269 19.47 6.02 -7.66
CA HIS A 269 20.83 5.56 -7.95
C HIS A 269 21.82 6.02 -6.87
N LYS A 270 21.70 7.26 -6.37
CA LYS A 270 22.50 7.76 -5.25
C LYS A 270 22.28 6.95 -3.97
N LEU A 271 21.02 6.58 -3.68
CA LEU A 271 20.69 5.71 -2.55
C LEU A 271 21.36 4.34 -2.66
N VAL A 272 21.32 3.71 -3.85
CA VAL A 272 21.94 2.41 -4.11
C VAL A 272 23.46 2.50 -3.93
N ALA A 273 24.09 3.53 -4.47
CA ALA A 273 25.53 3.76 -4.28
C ALA A 273 25.89 4.01 -2.80
N TRP A 274 25.06 4.77 -2.07
CA TRP A 274 25.29 5.10 -0.67
C TRP A 274 25.31 3.87 0.25
N LYS A 275 24.68 2.76 -0.14
CA LYS A 275 24.73 1.48 0.60
C LYS A 275 26.16 0.98 0.84
N TYR A 276 27.08 1.30 -0.07
CA TYR A 276 28.49 0.86 -0.05
C TYR A 276 29.44 1.87 0.60
N ASP A 277 28.95 3.03 1.04
CA ASP A 277 29.73 4.00 1.80
C ASP A 277 30.06 3.43 3.20
N GLU A 278 31.31 3.54 3.63
CA GLU A 278 31.74 3.12 4.97
C GLU A 278 30.92 3.80 6.08
N ASN A 279 30.41 5.01 5.81
CA ASN A 279 29.54 5.77 6.72
C ASN A 279 28.09 5.25 6.78
N PHE A 280 27.67 4.33 5.92
CA PHE A 280 26.34 3.71 6.00
C PHE A 280 26.16 2.98 7.35
N SER A 281 27.24 2.38 7.86
CA SER A 281 27.27 1.74 9.19
C SER A 281 27.08 2.73 10.36
N ASN A 282 27.39 4.01 10.13
CA ASN A 282 27.22 5.12 11.07
C ASN A 282 25.83 5.80 10.99
N ALA A 283 24.93 5.33 10.12
CA ALA A 283 23.55 5.85 10.00
C ALA A 283 22.74 5.75 11.31
N SER A 284 23.23 4.95 12.28
CA SER A 284 22.73 4.86 13.66
C SER A 284 22.84 6.17 14.47
N LYS A 285 23.69 7.13 14.07
CA LYS A 285 23.91 8.38 14.83
C LYS A 285 22.92 9.50 14.51
N ASN A 286 22.16 9.42 13.40
CA ASN A 286 21.32 10.52 12.92
C ASN A 286 19.81 10.20 12.85
N VAL A 287 19.34 9.22 13.62
CA VAL A 287 17.90 9.02 13.85
C VAL A 287 17.39 10.10 14.81
N SER A 288 17.26 11.34 14.33
CA SER A 288 16.57 12.39 15.11
C SER A 288 15.09 12.02 15.19
N LEU A 289 14.65 11.71 16.41
CA LEU A 289 13.27 11.60 16.83
C LEU A 289 12.53 12.90 16.49
N ARG A 290 11.85 12.96 15.35
CA ARG A 290 10.67 13.82 15.24
C ARG A 290 9.46 12.96 15.50
N LYS A 291 8.87 13.16 16.68
CA LYS A 291 7.49 12.76 16.97
C LYS A 291 6.63 13.11 15.76
N VAL A 292 5.74 12.18 15.39
CA VAL A 292 4.59 12.47 14.54
C VAL A 292 3.98 13.76 15.07
N PHE A 293 4.06 14.82 14.28
CA PHE A 293 3.49 16.10 14.61
C PHE A 293 1.98 15.92 14.75
N ASP A 294 1.45 16.24 15.92
CA ASP A 294 0.07 16.70 16.00
C ASP A 294 -0.06 17.88 15.03
N SER A 295 -0.91 17.72 14.02
CA SER A 295 -1.12 18.69 12.97
C SER A 295 -1.89 19.89 13.52
N LYS A 296 -1.21 20.77 14.25
CA LYS A 296 -1.61 22.16 14.40
C LYS A 296 -0.40 23.03 14.08
N ASN A 297 -0.59 23.86 13.06
CA ASN A 297 0.27 24.98 12.65
C ASN A 297 1.58 24.62 11.95
N ARG A 298 1.51 24.47 10.62
CA ARG A 298 2.43 25.19 9.70
C ARG A 298 1.67 25.56 8.42
N SER A 299 1.20 26.81 8.36
CA SER A 299 0.78 27.45 7.13
C SER A 299 2.02 27.90 6.36
N THR A 300 2.36 27.19 5.30
CA THR A 300 3.17 27.74 4.21
C THR A 300 2.25 27.94 3.03
N SER A 301 2.02 29.22 2.69
CA SER A 301 1.25 29.66 1.55
C SER A 301 1.90 29.15 0.27
N SER A 302 1.35 28.07 -0.26
CA SER A 302 1.52 27.68 -1.65
C SER A 302 0.12 27.67 -2.27
N SER A 303 0.02 28.26 -3.45
CA SER A 303 -1.23 28.37 -4.19
C SER A 303 -1.81 26.96 -4.43
N PRO A 304 -3.13 26.76 -4.30
CA PRO A 304 -3.75 25.48 -4.57
C PRO A 304 -3.53 25.10 -6.04
N ILE A 305 -2.93 23.94 -6.28
CA ILE A 305 -2.97 23.32 -7.59
C ILE A 305 -4.30 22.59 -7.68
N ILE A 306 -5.21 23.10 -8.52
CA ILE A 306 -6.41 22.37 -8.94
C ILE A 306 -5.97 21.48 -10.10
N ILE A 307 -6.00 20.16 -9.88
CA ILE A 307 -5.82 19.15 -10.93
C ILE A 307 -7.18 18.51 -11.21
#